data_AF-A0A2S9QPW5-F1
#
_entry.id   AF-A0A2S9QPW5-F1
#
_cell.length_a   1.000
_cell.length_b   1.000
_cell.length_c   1.000
_cell.angle_alpha   90.00
_cell.angle_beta   90.00
_cell.angle_gamma   90.00
#
_symmetry.space_group_name_H-M   'P 1'
#
loop_
_entity.id
_entity.type
_entity.pdbx_description
1 polymer ?
#
loop_
_entity_poly.entity_id
_entity_poly.type
_entity_poly.pdbx_seq_one_letter_code
_entity_poly.pdbx_strand_id
1 'polypeptide(L)'
;MSVGLVIDVAVVLVLLSAVITGIARGLIRGLGAAIGLIAGGAAALVVMPLVSAHVPAIGWNVAAALAAGLALIAVGVSIGAWIAKAFRRPVHRVGLGVLDRLLGGAAGLAAAVAVVLILSMSAAMSGVPGATQAVASSTVLRFLDDAVPSPVTSALARLRAIAVDDGIPTVLDAAGITGAPVPDADADTPALRTAAESVLRITTSAPSCATASTGSGFVVSDGVVMTNAHVVAGASEVVVAARGELPRASEVVYFDPEADIAVLAVPDLQAAALPFDATPAVGETVFFQGYPYGGPFVSRSAAVLAAGPMTAVEVAGGGPVTRSAVRLAAQVEPGNSGGPLLTAEGAVSGMIFARSDTDPRVGFALGMDELAPVLAQAPGLREPVSTGPCA
;
A
#
# COMPACT_ATOMS: atom_id res chain seq x y z
N MET A 1 -0.13 19.04 24.11
CA MET A 1 0.74 17.97 23.59
C MET A 1 0.13 17.52 22.28
N SER A 2 0.82 17.64 21.14
CA SER A 2 0.28 17.18 19.86
C SER A 2 0.13 15.65 19.87
N VAL A 3 -0.85 15.12 19.15
CA VAL A 3 -1.08 13.67 19.08
C VAL A 3 0.16 12.93 18.52
N GLY A 4 0.84 13.53 17.53
CA GLY A 4 2.11 13.01 17.00
C GLY A 4 3.21 12.89 18.05
N LEU A 5 3.34 13.84 18.99
CA LEU A 5 4.33 13.76 20.06
C LEU A 5 4.03 12.62 21.04
N VAL A 6 2.74 12.33 21.29
CA VAL A 6 2.33 11.17 22.12
C VAL A 6 2.74 9.86 21.46
N ILE A 7 2.51 9.75 20.14
CA ILE A 7 2.92 8.59 19.34
C ILE A 7 4.45 8.46 19.35
N ASP A 8 5.19 9.56 19.14
CA ASP A 8 6.65 9.56 19.16
C ASP A 8 7.19 9.01 20.49
N VAL A 9 6.68 9.50 21.62
CA VAL A 9 7.09 9.01 22.95
C VAL A 9 6.74 7.54 23.14
N ALA A 10 5.54 7.13 22.75
CA ALA A 10 5.11 5.73 22.87
C ALA A 10 6.00 4.78 22.04
N VAL A 11 6.27 5.14 20.78
CA VAL A 11 7.13 4.36 19.87
C VAL A 11 8.53 4.26 20.43
N VAL A 12 9.14 5.37 20.88
CA VAL A 12 10.48 5.36 21.47
C VAL A 12 10.55 4.45 22.69
N LEU A 13 9.55 4.49 23.58
CA LEU A 13 9.49 3.59 24.74
C LEU A 13 9.42 2.11 24.33
N VAL A 14 8.61 1.79 23.31
CA VAL A 14 8.52 0.43 22.76
C VAL A 14 9.88 -0.02 22.19
N LEU A 15 10.53 0.79 21.36
CA LEU A 15 11.83 0.47 20.78
C LEU A 15 12.91 0.26 21.85
N LEU A 16 12.99 1.15 22.84
CA LEU A 16 13.93 1.01 23.96
C LEU A 16 13.67 -0.27 24.76
N SER A 17 12.40 -0.57 25.05
CA SER A 17 12.03 -1.80 25.78
C SER A 17 12.44 -3.07 25.01
N ALA A 18 12.31 -3.04 23.68
CA ALA A 18 12.67 -4.16 22.82
C ALA A 18 14.19 -4.37 22.77
N VAL A 19 14.98 -3.29 22.70
CA VAL A 19 16.45 -3.35 22.78
C VAL A 19 16.89 -3.92 24.13
N ILE A 20 16.39 -3.38 25.24
CA ILE A 20 16.74 -3.84 26.59
C ILE A 20 16.40 -5.32 26.77
N THR A 21 15.20 -5.72 26.33
CA THR A 21 14.74 -7.11 26.41
C THR A 21 15.56 -8.03 25.51
N GLY A 22 15.93 -7.58 24.31
CA GLY A 22 16.78 -8.31 23.37
C GLY A 22 18.18 -8.54 23.93
N ILE A 23 18.80 -7.52 24.51
CA ILE A 23 20.10 -7.59 25.19
C ILE A 23 20.04 -8.59 26.36
N ALA A 24 18.95 -8.58 27.13
CA ALA A 24 18.79 -9.50 28.26
C ALA A 24 18.58 -10.97 27.82
N ARG A 25 17.93 -11.20 26.67
CA ARG A 25 17.54 -12.54 26.19
C ARG A 25 18.61 -13.23 25.32
N GLY A 26 19.47 -12.47 24.65
CA GLY A 26 20.47 -12.99 23.69
C GLY A 26 19.86 -13.32 22.31
N LEU A 27 20.70 -13.61 21.31
CA LEU A 27 20.32 -13.67 19.90
C LEU A 27 19.28 -14.75 19.59
N ILE A 28 19.53 -16.00 20.01
CA ILE A 28 18.65 -17.13 19.64
C ILE A 28 17.23 -16.92 20.16
N ARG A 29 17.10 -16.46 21.42
CA ARG A 29 15.78 -16.16 22.01
C ARG A 29 15.19 -14.87 21.45
N GLY A 30 16.04 -13.91 21.07
CA GLY A 30 15.65 -12.67 20.39
C GLY A 30 15.03 -12.94 19.03
N LEU A 31 15.64 -13.80 18.21
CA LEU A 31 15.11 -14.22 16.90
C LEU A 31 13.80 -14.98 17.04
N GLY A 32 13.71 -15.91 17.99
CA GLY A 32 12.44 -16.59 18.28
C GLY A 32 11.34 -15.62 18.68
N ALA A 33 11.63 -14.71 19.61
CA ALA A 33 10.70 -13.66 20.01
C ALA A 33 10.32 -12.73 18.85
N ALA A 34 11.25 -12.43 17.94
CA ALA A 34 11.02 -11.60 16.76
C ALA A 34 10.06 -12.28 15.76
N ILE A 35 10.29 -13.56 15.45
CA ILE A 35 9.38 -14.35 14.61
C ILE A 35 7.99 -14.42 15.27
N GLY A 36 7.95 -14.68 16.58
CA GLY A 36 6.72 -14.70 17.36
C GLY A 36 5.98 -13.36 17.33
N LEU A 37 6.70 -12.25 17.41
CA LEU A 37 6.16 -10.89 17.35
C LEU A 37 5.56 -10.58 15.98
N ILE A 38 6.23 -10.96 14.89
CA ILE A 38 5.70 -10.80 13.52
C ILE A 38 4.44 -11.64 13.34
N ALA A 39 4.46 -12.92 13.76
CA ALA A 39 3.30 -13.80 13.67
C ALA A 39 2.12 -13.31 14.52
N GLY A 40 2.38 -12.86 15.74
CA GLY A 40 1.36 -12.27 16.62
C GLY A 40 0.79 -10.96 16.08
N GLY A 41 1.63 -10.13 15.45
CA GLY A 41 1.21 -8.91 14.75
C GLY A 41 0.32 -9.22 13.54
N ALA A 42 0.70 -10.19 12.70
CA ALA A 42 -0.13 -10.64 11.58
C ALA A 42 -1.49 -11.20 12.06
N ALA A 43 -1.49 -12.01 13.13
CA ALA A 43 -2.72 -12.49 13.75
C ALA A 43 -3.58 -11.35 14.31
N ALA A 44 -2.97 -10.31 14.89
CA ALA A 44 -3.67 -9.13 15.37
C ALA A 44 -4.41 -8.41 14.23
N LEU A 45 -3.85 -8.34 13.03
CA LEU A 45 -4.51 -7.73 11.87
C LEU A 45 -5.83 -8.42 11.51
N VAL A 46 -5.89 -9.75 11.63
CA VAL A 46 -7.09 -10.53 11.33
C VAL A 46 -8.11 -10.44 12.47
N VAL A 47 -7.63 -10.43 13.73
CA VAL A 47 -8.51 -10.50 14.91
C VAL A 47 -9.06 -9.14 15.32
N MET A 48 -8.32 -8.05 15.13
CA MET A 48 -8.75 -6.70 15.54
C MET A 48 -10.08 -6.26 14.89
N PRO A 49 -10.31 -6.41 13.57
CA PRO A 49 -11.59 -6.10 12.95
C PRO A 49 -12.74 -6.96 13.50
N LEU A 50 -12.49 -8.25 13.74
CA LEU A 50 -13.48 -9.18 14.31
C LEU A 50 -13.90 -8.78 15.72
N VAL A 51 -12.95 -8.36 16.55
CA VAL A 51 -13.22 -7.86 17.91
C VAL A 51 -14.00 -6.54 17.84
N SER A 52 -13.62 -5.63 16.96
CA SER A 52 -14.32 -4.35 16.78
C SER A 52 -15.78 -4.56 16.35
N ALA A 53 -16.04 -5.53 15.47
CA ALA A 53 -17.39 -5.88 15.02
C ALA A 53 -18.30 -6.43 16.14
N HIS A 54 -17.74 -7.11 17.14
CA HIS A 54 -18.50 -7.75 18.23
C HIS A 54 -18.58 -6.91 19.51
N VAL A 55 -17.90 -5.76 19.58
CA VAL A 55 -17.94 -4.84 20.73
C VAL A 55 -18.68 -3.56 20.32
N PRO A 56 -20.02 -3.50 20.50
CA PRO A 56 -20.85 -2.40 20.00
C PRO A 56 -20.77 -1.10 20.83
N ALA A 57 -19.97 -1.05 21.90
CA ALA A 57 -19.87 0.12 22.76
C ALA A 57 -18.91 1.18 22.16
N ILE A 58 -19.50 2.32 21.76
CA ILE A 58 -18.80 3.52 21.29
C ILE A 58 -17.68 3.88 22.29
N GLY A 59 -16.42 3.81 21.85
CA GLY A 59 -15.24 4.14 22.63
C GLY A 59 -14.47 2.95 23.21
N TRP A 60 -15.12 1.80 23.46
CA TRP A 60 -14.44 0.58 23.95
C TRP A 60 -13.99 -0.35 22.84
N ASN A 61 -14.61 -0.29 21.66
CA ASN A 61 -14.25 -1.11 20.50
C ASN A 61 -12.79 -0.95 20.08
N VAL A 62 -12.29 0.29 19.99
CA VAL A 62 -10.88 0.58 19.67
C VAL A 62 -9.95 0.07 20.77
N ALA A 63 -10.30 0.30 22.04
CA ALA A 63 -9.50 -0.17 23.17
C ALA A 63 -9.46 -1.70 23.26
N ALA A 64 -10.57 -2.38 22.98
CA ALA A 64 -10.68 -3.83 22.95
C ALA A 64 -9.90 -4.44 21.78
N ALA A 65 -9.98 -3.84 20.59
CA ALA A 65 -9.17 -4.25 19.45
C ALA A 65 -7.68 -4.09 19.73
N LEU A 66 -7.25 -2.93 20.25
CA LEU A 66 -5.85 -2.69 20.63
C LEU A 66 -5.38 -3.67 21.71
N ALA A 67 -6.20 -3.94 22.72
CA ALA A 67 -5.87 -4.91 23.77
C ALA A 67 -5.74 -6.34 23.22
N ALA A 68 -6.64 -6.75 22.34
CA ALA A 68 -6.57 -8.06 21.67
C ALA A 68 -5.32 -8.18 20.78
N GLY A 69 -4.99 -7.13 20.03
CA GLY A 69 -3.77 -7.09 19.22
C GLY A 69 -2.49 -7.17 20.06
N LEU A 70 -2.42 -6.39 21.15
CA LEU A 70 -1.30 -6.46 22.10
C LEU A 70 -1.19 -7.83 22.76
N ALA A 71 -2.31 -8.48 23.10
CA ALA A 71 -2.33 -9.83 23.65
C ALA A 71 -1.80 -10.86 22.66
N LEU A 72 -2.21 -10.79 21.38
CA LEU A 72 -1.72 -11.69 20.33
C LEU A 72 -0.23 -11.52 20.05
N ILE A 73 0.25 -10.28 20.03
CA ILE A 73 1.69 -9.98 19.93
C ILE A 73 2.43 -10.59 21.14
N ALA A 74 1.92 -10.41 22.36
CA ALA A 74 2.54 -10.96 23.57
C ALA A 74 2.56 -12.49 23.58
N VAL A 75 1.47 -13.14 23.14
CA VAL A 75 1.38 -14.60 23.00
C VAL A 75 2.36 -15.09 21.95
N GLY A 76 2.39 -14.46 20.77
CA GLY A 76 3.31 -14.79 19.70
C GLY A 76 4.78 -14.71 20.14
N VAL A 77 5.18 -13.60 20.76
CA VAL A 77 6.52 -13.41 21.36
C VAL A 77 6.85 -14.55 22.34
N SER A 78 5.89 -14.94 23.18
CA SER A 78 6.07 -15.97 24.19
C SER A 78 6.27 -17.35 23.58
N ILE A 79 5.46 -17.70 22.57
CA ILE A 79 5.58 -18.96 21.82
C ILE A 79 6.91 -19.01 21.07
N GLY A 80 7.26 -17.94 20.36
CA GLY A 80 8.50 -17.87 19.60
C GLY A 80 9.75 -17.98 20.48
N ALA A 81 9.74 -17.31 21.64
CA ALA A 81 10.81 -17.45 22.64
C ALA A 81 10.88 -18.86 23.25
N TRP A 82 9.73 -19.53 23.43
CA TRP A 82 9.65 -20.91 23.94
C TRP A 82 10.21 -21.92 22.92
N ILE A 83 9.84 -21.81 21.66
CA ILE A 83 10.36 -22.65 20.57
C ILE A 83 11.88 -22.46 20.45
N ALA A 84 12.36 -21.21 20.44
CA ALA A 84 13.80 -20.93 20.37
C ALA A 84 14.61 -21.47 21.56
N LYS A 85 13.99 -21.63 22.73
CA LYS A 85 14.61 -22.29 23.89
C LYS A 85 14.87 -23.78 23.63
N ALA A 86 14.03 -24.45 22.85
CA ALA A 86 14.19 -25.87 22.52
C ALA A 86 15.43 -26.15 21.65
N PHE A 87 15.82 -25.21 20.78
CA PHE A 87 16.96 -25.34 19.86
C PHE A 87 18.34 -25.03 20.48
N ARG A 88 18.41 -24.69 21.78
CA ARG A 88 19.61 -24.16 22.44
C ARG A 88 20.73 -25.18 22.73
N ARG A 89 20.61 -26.44 22.29
CA ARG A 89 21.44 -27.55 22.80
C ARG A 89 22.90 -27.68 22.29
N PRO A 90 23.39 -27.00 21.23
CA PRO A 90 24.83 -27.11 20.88
C PRO A 90 25.63 -25.79 20.78
N VAL A 91 25.19 -24.64 21.29
CA VAL A 91 25.88 -23.34 21.04
C VAL A 91 26.81 -22.88 22.18
N HIS A 92 26.84 -23.56 23.33
CA HIS A 92 27.63 -23.13 24.51
C HIS A 92 29.16 -23.33 24.41
N ARG A 93 29.74 -23.70 23.26
CA ARG A 93 31.19 -23.90 23.13
C ARG A 93 32.01 -22.66 22.75
N VAL A 94 31.37 -21.54 22.40
CA VAL A 94 32.11 -20.34 21.95
C VAL A 94 31.71 -19.13 22.81
N GLY A 95 32.68 -18.57 23.55
CA GLY A 95 32.50 -17.50 24.54
C GLY A 95 32.19 -16.12 23.96
N LEU A 96 31.06 -15.98 23.25
CA LEU A 96 30.65 -14.75 22.58
C LEU A 96 29.56 -13.98 23.36
N GLY A 97 29.58 -14.01 24.69
CA GLY A 97 28.47 -13.52 25.53
C GLY A 97 28.07 -12.05 25.29
N VAL A 98 29.04 -11.16 25.02
CA VAL A 98 28.75 -9.75 24.69
C VAL A 98 28.14 -9.64 23.29
N LEU A 99 28.68 -10.36 22.31
CA LEU A 99 28.17 -10.35 20.93
C LEU A 99 26.76 -10.94 20.85
N ASP A 100 26.47 -12.02 21.57
CA ASP A 100 25.13 -12.63 21.67
C ASP A 100 24.08 -11.64 22.22
N ARG A 101 24.46 -10.84 23.22
CA ARG A 101 23.60 -9.80 23.79
C ARG A 101 23.40 -8.63 22.84
N LEU A 102 24.45 -8.15 22.19
CA LEU A 102 24.36 -7.06 21.20
C LEU A 102 23.48 -7.48 20.01
N LEU A 103 23.70 -8.68 19.48
CA LEU A 103 22.91 -9.24 18.38
C LEU A 103 21.46 -9.51 18.82
N GLY A 104 21.22 -9.93 20.07
CA GLY A 104 19.88 -10.04 20.65
C GLY A 104 19.16 -8.69 20.73
N GLY A 105 19.88 -7.63 21.13
CA GLY A 105 19.37 -6.25 21.14
C GLY A 105 18.99 -5.76 19.74
N ALA A 106 19.87 -5.97 18.76
CA ALA A 106 19.63 -5.63 17.36
C ALA A 106 18.42 -6.37 16.77
N ALA A 107 18.31 -7.69 17.03
CA ALA A 107 17.16 -8.48 16.61
C ALA A 107 15.85 -7.99 17.26
N GLY A 108 15.89 -7.65 18.56
CA GLY A 108 14.74 -7.06 19.27
C GLY A 108 14.30 -5.72 18.69
N LEU A 109 15.26 -4.84 18.37
CA LEU A 109 14.99 -3.56 17.71
C LEU A 109 14.35 -3.75 16.35
N ALA A 110 14.95 -4.58 15.49
CA ALA A 110 14.43 -4.84 14.14
C ALA A 110 13.00 -5.38 14.18
N ALA A 111 12.71 -6.29 15.11
CA ALA A 111 11.37 -6.83 15.30
C ALA A 111 10.37 -5.75 15.75
N ALA A 112 10.75 -4.92 16.73
CA ALA A 112 9.90 -3.84 17.21
C ALA A 112 9.62 -2.80 16.12
N VAL A 113 10.63 -2.42 15.34
CA VAL A 113 10.46 -1.54 14.17
C VAL A 113 9.47 -2.16 13.18
N ALA A 114 9.61 -3.45 12.84
CA ALA A 114 8.69 -4.12 11.92
C ALA A 114 7.23 -4.08 12.41
N VAL A 115 6.98 -4.34 13.70
CA VAL A 115 5.61 -4.23 14.26
C VAL A 115 5.11 -2.81 14.30
N VAL A 116 5.95 -1.84 14.66
CA VAL A 116 5.58 -0.42 14.64
C VAL A 116 5.17 0.00 13.23
N LEU A 117 5.92 -0.40 12.21
CA LEU A 117 5.59 -0.12 10.81
C LEU A 117 4.27 -0.80 10.39
N ILE A 118 4.10 -2.09 10.68
CA ILE A 118 2.85 -2.81 10.38
C ILE A 118 1.64 -2.12 11.05
N LEU A 119 1.76 -1.77 12.33
CA LEU A 119 0.69 -1.11 13.08
C LEU A 119 0.38 0.29 12.54
N SER A 120 1.41 1.03 12.11
CA SER A 120 1.24 2.37 11.54
C SER A 120 0.51 2.33 10.21
N MET A 121 0.88 1.38 9.34
CA MET A 121 0.19 1.13 8.08
C MET A 121 -1.28 0.73 8.34
N SER A 122 -1.53 -0.10 9.35
CA SER A 122 -2.88 -0.51 9.75
C SER A 122 -3.74 0.60 10.32
N ALA A 123 -3.17 1.45 11.15
CA ALA A 123 -3.86 2.61 11.69
C ALA A 123 -4.31 3.56 10.57
N ALA A 124 -3.52 3.73 9.51
CA ALA A 124 -3.88 4.56 8.34
C ALA A 124 -5.13 4.05 7.58
N MET A 125 -5.48 2.78 7.74
CA MET A 125 -6.64 2.13 7.11
C MET A 125 -7.77 1.82 8.10
N SER A 126 -7.62 2.17 9.37
CA SER A 126 -8.58 1.78 10.41
C SER A 126 -9.93 2.50 10.32
N GLY A 127 -10.03 3.54 9.47
CA GLY A 127 -11.22 4.39 9.37
C GLY A 127 -11.57 5.16 10.62
N VAL A 128 -10.66 5.19 11.60
CA VAL A 128 -10.81 5.98 12.81
C VAL A 128 -10.46 7.43 12.45
N PRO A 129 -11.42 8.38 12.56
CA PRO A 129 -11.16 9.78 12.25
C PRO A 129 -9.96 10.29 13.04
N GLY A 130 -9.01 10.91 12.34
CA GLY A 130 -7.80 11.46 12.94
C GLY A 130 -6.69 10.45 13.29
N ALA A 131 -6.91 9.13 13.21
CA ALA A 131 -5.85 8.15 13.43
C ALA A 131 -4.77 8.22 12.33
N THR A 132 -5.19 8.31 11.07
CA THR A 132 -4.29 8.49 9.91
C THR A 132 -3.47 9.78 10.04
N GLN A 133 -4.12 10.88 10.43
CA GLN A 133 -3.44 12.16 10.64
C GLN A 133 -2.50 12.14 11.86
N ALA A 134 -2.88 11.46 12.93
CA ALA A 134 -2.06 11.28 14.11
C ALA A 134 -0.76 10.51 13.79
N VAL A 135 -0.88 9.37 13.09
CA VAL A 135 0.25 8.58 12.60
C VAL A 135 1.13 9.41 11.66
N ALA A 136 0.53 10.13 10.71
CA ALA A 136 1.25 11.00 9.79
C ALA A 136 2.04 12.11 10.49
N SER A 137 1.50 12.67 11.58
CA SER A 137 2.14 13.75 12.34
C SER A 137 3.34 13.30 13.18
N SER A 138 3.58 11.99 13.31
CA SER A 138 4.71 11.44 14.05
C SER A 138 6.03 11.68 13.31
N THR A 139 7.03 12.19 14.03
CA THR A 139 8.39 12.36 13.47
C THR A 139 9.18 11.07 13.53
N VAL A 140 8.99 10.29 14.60
CA VAL A 140 9.68 9.01 14.79
C VAL A 140 9.25 8.00 13.73
N LEU A 141 7.95 7.90 13.44
CA LEU A 141 7.46 6.96 12.43
C LEU A 141 7.98 7.28 11.03
N ARG A 142 8.02 8.57 10.64
CA ARG A 142 8.64 9.00 9.37
C ARG A 142 10.12 8.65 9.31
N PHE A 143 10.86 8.94 10.38
CA PHE A 143 12.28 8.56 10.46
C PHE A 143 12.48 7.04 10.33
N LEU A 144 11.62 6.24 10.95
CA LEU A 144 11.69 4.77 10.82
C LEU A 144 11.41 4.33 9.38
N ASP A 145 10.36 4.88 8.74
CA ASP A 145 10.01 4.55 7.35
C ASP A 145 11.16 4.90 6.39
N ASP A 146 11.79 6.07 6.57
CA ASP A 146 12.94 6.52 5.78
C ASP A 146 14.21 5.69 6.05
N ALA A 147 14.39 5.21 7.29
CA ALA A 147 15.58 4.47 7.69
C ALA A 147 15.53 2.99 7.29
N VAL A 148 14.35 2.41 7.11
CA VAL A 148 14.20 1.00 6.73
C VAL A 148 14.35 0.85 5.21
N PRO A 149 15.23 -0.05 4.72
CA PRO A 149 15.40 -0.28 3.28
C PRO A 149 14.10 -0.70 2.58
N SER A 150 13.87 -0.19 1.36
CA SER A 150 12.66 -0.47 0.57
C SER A 150 12.33 -1.95 0.36
N PRO A 151 13.29 -2.90 0.25
CA PRO A 151 12.94 -4.32 0.15
C PRO A 151 12.23 -4.84 1.41
N VAL A 152 12.57 -4.31 2.59
CA VAL A 152 11.99 -4.73 3.86
C VAL A 152 10.58 -4.16 4.01
N THR A 153 10.39 -2.86 3.77
CA THR A 153 9.06 -2.23 3.82
C THR A 153 8.12 -2.81 2.75
N SER A 154 8.62 -3.14 1.56
CA SER A 154 7.83 -3.85 0.54
C SER A 154 7.41 -5.25 0.99
N ALA A 155 8.31 -6.00 1.63
CA ALA A 155 7.98 -7.32 2.18
C ALA A 155 6.92 -7.23 3.30
N LEU A 156 7.01 -6.23 4.17
CA LEU A 156 6.02 -5.97 5.20
C LEU A 156 4.66 -5.58 4.61
N ALA A 157 4.64 -4.74 3.56
CA ALA A 157 3.40 -4.37 2.86
C ALA A 157 2.72 -5.59 2.23
N ARG A 158 3.49 -6.47 1.58
CA ARG A 158 2.99 -7.76 1.04
C ARG A 158 2.41 -8.66 2.12
N LEU A 159 3.12 -8.84 3.23
CA LEU A 159 2.64 -9.66 4.36
C LEU A 159 1.33 -9.11 4.94
N ARG A 160 1.21 -7.79 4.98
CA ARG A 160 0.00 -7.11 5.44
C ARG A 160 -1.18 -7.34 4.49
N ALA A 161 -0.96 -7.26 3.17
CA ALA A 161 -2.00 -7.50 2.17
C ALA A 161 -2.56 -8.93 2.23
N ILE A 162 -1.78 -9.93 2.64
CA ILE A 162 -2.33 -11.27 2.88
C ILE A 162 -3.43 -11.26 3.98
N ALA A 163 -3.36 -10.32 4.92
CA ALA A 163 -4.34 -10.15 5.98
C ALA A 163 -5.50 -9.20 5.61
N VAL A 164 -5.39 -8.42 4.53
CA VAL A 164 -6.36 -7.41 4.10
C VAL A 164 -6.60 -7.59 2.61
N ASP A 165 -7.81 -8.04 2.24
CA ASP A 165 -8.20 -8.48 0.90
C ASP A 165 -7.56 -7.70 -0.27
N ASP A 166 -7.22 -8.42 -1.35
CA ASP A 166 -6.24 -8.04 -2.37
C ASP A 166 -6.60 -6.78 -3.19
N GLY A 167 -7.81 -6.23 -3.08
CA GLY A 167 -8.20 -4.88 -3.53
C GLY A 167 -8.03 -4.52 -5.02
N ILE A 168 -7.41 -5.38 -5.85
CA ILE A 168 -7.21 -5.15 -7.29
C ILE A 168 -8.20 -6.00 -8.10
N PRO A 169 -8.94 -5.39 -9.05
CA PRO A 169 -9.75 -6.15 -9.99
C PRO A 169 -8.92 -7.15 -10.78
N THR A 170 -9.46 -8.34 -10.96
CA THR A 170 -8.90 -9.35 -11.85
C THR A 170 -9.77 -9.47 -13.10
N VAL A 171 -9.11 -9.60 -14.24
CA VAL A 171 -9.76 -9.81 -15.53
C VAL A 171 -9.64 -11.29 -15.88
N LEU A 172 -10.78 -11.94 -16.16
CA LEU A 172 -10.81 -13.32 -16.62
C LEU A 172 -10.31 -13.39 -18.07
N ASP A 173 -9.16 -14.01 -18.24
CA ASP A 173 -8.54 -14.20 -19.54
C ASP A 173 -9.04 -15.49 -20.21
N ALA A 174 -10.14 -15.41 -20.96
CA ALA A 174 -10.77 -16.56 -21.62
C ALA A 174 -9.93 -17.26 -22.71
N ALA A 175 -8.75 -16.74 -23.05
CA ALA A 175 -8.02 -17.12 -24.25
C ALA A 175 -6.53 -17.44 -24.02
N GLY A 176 -6.17 -18.30 -23.06
CA GLY A 176 -4.83 -18.94 -23.00
C GLY A 176 -3.65 -17.98 -23.20
N ILE A 177 -3.77 -16.75 -22.70
CA ILE A 177 -2.81 -15.66 -22.93
C ILE A 177 -1.59 -15.97 -22.08
N THR A 178 -0.49 -16.33 -22.71
CA THR A 178 0.78 -16.48 -22.00
C THR A 178 1.46 -15.13 -21.90
N GLY A 179 1.82 -14.72 -20.68
CA GLY A 179 2.63 -13.53 -20.48
C GLY A 179 3.97 -13.64 -21.22
N ALA A 180 4.45 -12.53 -21.76
CA ALA A 180 5.83 -12.41 -22.22
C ALA A 180 6.76 -12.13 -21.03
N PRO A 181 8.07 -12.34 -21.15
CA PRO A 181 9.03 -11.88 -20.15
C PRO A 181 8.86 -10.36 -19.93
N VAL A 182 8.80 -9.96 -18.67
CA VAL A 182 8.81 -8.53 -18.30
C VAL A 182 10.19 -7.96 -18.67
N PRO A 183 10.27 -6.85 -19.40
CA PRO A 183 11.56 -6.28 -19.79
C PRO A 183 12.34 -5.79 -18.57
N ASP A 184 13.66 -5.95 -18.60
CA ASP A 184 14.57 -5.41 -17.59
C ASP A 184 15.14 -4.06 -18.08
N ALA A 185 14.28 -3.03 -18.07
CA ALA A 185 14.64 -1.67 -18.48
C ALA A 185 14.83 -0.77 -17.25
N ASP A 186 15.75 0.19 -17.34
CA ASP A 186 16.02 1.13 -16.25
C ASP A 186 14.79 2.00 -15.95
N ALA A 187 14.19 1.77 -14.79
CA ALA A 187 13.00 2.47 -14.33
C ALA A 187 13.32 3.67 -13.39
N ASP A 188 14.59 4.06 -13.26
CA ASP A 188 15.08 5.16 -12.40
C ASP A 188 15.74 6.32 -13.19
N THR A 189 15.35 6.48 -14.45
CA THR A 189 15.84 7.58 -15.29
C THR A 189 15.47 8.95 -14.70
N PRO A 190 16.19 10.05 -15.04
CA PRO A 190 15.83 11.40 -14.57
C PRO A 190 14.39 11.81 -14.88
N ALA A 191 13.87 11.42 -16.05
CA ALA A 191 12.50 11.72 -16.46
C ALA A 191 11.49 10.97 -15.56
N LEU A 192 11.71 9.68 -15.32
CA LEU A 192 10.86 8.88 -14.44
C LEU A 192 10.93 9.33 -12.98
N ARG A 193 12.10 9.77 -12.50
CA ARG A 193 12.22 10.36 -11.14
C ARG A 193 11.47 11.68 -11.01
N THR A 194 11.44 12.50 -12.06
CA THR A 194 10.65 13.73 -12.10
C THR A 194 9.16 13.39 -12.09
N ALA A 195 8.73 12.41 -12.89
CA ALA A 195 7.34 11.96 -12.90
C ALA A 195 6.89 11.43 -11.52
N ALA A 196 7.78 10.73 -10.81
CA ALA A 196 7.50 10.16 -9.50
C ALA A 196 7.11 11.19 -8.43
N GLU A 197 7.51 12.46 -8.57
CA GLU A 197 7.12 13.54 -7.66
C GLU A 197 5.61 13.87 -7.76
N SER A 198 4.98 13.51 -8.88
CA SER A 198 3.57 13.71 -9.16
C SER A 198 2.73 12.43 -9.00
N VAL A 199 3.31 11.35 -8.47
CA VAL A 199 2.62 10.08 -8.21
C VAL A 199 2.35 9.92 -6.71
N LEU A 200 1.07 9.71 -6.39
CA LEU A 200 0.52 9.81 -5.05
C LEU A 200 0.01 8.45 -4.58
N ARG A 201 0.23 8.16 -3.30
CA ARG A 201 -0.45 7.05 -2.62
C ARG A 201 -1.83 7.51 -2.23
N ILE A 202 -2.84 6.70 -2.50
CA ILE A 202 -4.22 6.94 -2.09
C ILE A 202 -4.56 5.92 -1.01
N THR A 203 -5.16 6.39 0.08
CA THR A 203 -5.68 5.56 1.16
C THR A 203 -7.11 5.97 1.42
N THR A 204 -8.02 5.01 1.36
CA THR A 204 -9.44 5.24 1.55
C THR A 204 -9.95 4.47 2.75
N SER A 205 -10.95 5.04 3.41
CA SER A 205 -11.70 4.34 4.43
C SER A 205 -13.19 4.38 4.11
N ALA A 206 -13.82 3.21 4.25
CA ALA A 206 -15.25 3.03 4.14
C ALA A 206 -15.74 2.30 5.42
N PRO A 207 -15.91 3.01 6.55
CA PRO A 207 -16.34 2.40 7.81
C PRO A 207 -17.69 1.68 7.69
N SER A 208 -18.60 2.19 6.85
CA SER A 208 -19.88 1.56 6.53
C SER A 208 -19.73 0.21 5.83
N CYS A 209 -18.62 0.00 5.13
CA CYS A 209 -18.30 -1.23 4.43
C CYS A 209 -17.36 -2.14 5.26
N ALA A 210 -16.94 -1.68 6.44
CA ALA A 210 -15.88 -2.31 7.24
C ALA A 210 -14.59 -2.57 6.42
N THR A 211 -14.34 -1.74 5.39
CA THR A 211 -13.20 -1.89 4.49
C THR A 211 -12.37 -0.60 4.43
N ALA A 212 -11.13 -0.78 4.01
CA ALA A 212 -10.23 0.30 3.63
C ALA A 212 -9.42 -0.19 2.43
N SER A 213 -9.13 0.72 1.51
CA SER A 213 -8.40 0.41 0.29
C SER A 213 -7.16 1.29 0.16
N THR A 214 -6.19 0.80 -0.61
CA THR A 214 -5.02 1.56 -1.00
C THR A 214 -4.83 1.45 -2.50
N GLY A 215 -4.52 2.57 -3.12
CA GLY A 215 -4.22 2.66 -4.54
C GLY A 215 -3.15 3.68 -4.82
N SER A 216 -2.98 3.97 -6.09
CA SER A 216 -2.12 5.02 -6.61
C SER A 216 -2.94 6.04 -7.38
N GLY A 217 -2.39 7.22 -7.56
CA GLY A 217 -2.95 8.27 -8.41
C GLY A 217 -1.86 9.17 -8.92
N PHE A 218 -2.17 10.05 -9.85
CA PHE A 218 -1.22 11.01 -10.39
C PHE A 218 -1.85 12.37 -10.66
N VAL A 219 -1.04 13.42 -10.57
CA VAL A 219 -1.49 14.80 -10.76
C VAL A 219 -1.74 15.06 -12.24
N VAL A 220 -2.97 15.50 -12.57
CA VAL A 220 -3.41 15.80 -13.94
C VAL A 220 -3.62 17.29 -14.19
N SER A 221 -3.85 18.07 -13.13
CA SER A 221 -3.82 19.53 -13.14
C SER A 221 -3.58 20.05 -11.72
N ASP A 222 -3.46 21.37 -11.54
CA ASP A 222 -3.22 21.99 -10.24
C ASP A 222 -4.26 21.57 -9.18
N GLY A 223 -3.79 20.87 -8.15
CA GLY A 223 -4.62 20.30 -7.08
C GLY A 223 -5.61 19.23 -7.55
N VAL A 224 -5.39 18.57 -8.69
CA VAL A 224 -6.30 17.56 -9.24
C VAL A 224 -5.54 16.27 -9.54
N VAL A 225 -6.08 15.16 -9.06
CA VAL A 225 -5.46 13.83 -9.12
C VAL A 225 -6.41 12.85 -9.77
N MET A 226 -5.92 12.06 -10.73
CA MET A 226 -6.68 10.97 -11.34
C MET A 226 -6.31 9.63 -10.68
N THR A 227 -7.30 8.75 -10.56
CA THR A 227 -7.15 7.37 -10.07
C THR A 227 -8.27 6.49 -10.62
N ASN A 228 -8.31 5.22 -10.23
CA ASN A 228 -9.42 4.33 -10.56
C ASN A 228 -10.63 4.54 -9.65
N ALA A 229 -11.83 4.28 -10.16
CA ALA A 229 -13.06 4.36 -9.37
C ALA A 229 -13.07 3.31 -8.26
N HIS A 230 -12.62 2.08 -8.52
CA HIS A 230 -12.61 1.02 -7.49
C HIS A 230 -11.70 1.34 -6.29
N VAL A 231 -10.70 2.23 -6.44
CA VAL A 231 -9.84 2.66 -5.33
C VAL A 231 -10.63 3.47 -4.30
N VAL A 232 -11.65 4.21 -4.75
CA VAL A 232 -12.44 5.15 -3.94
C VAL A 232 -13.90 4.72 -3.75
N ALA A 233 -14.32 3.60 -4.34
CA ALA A 233 -15.68 3.09 -4.24
C ALA A 233 -16.12 2.91 -2.77
N GLY A 234 -17.29 3.44 -2.42
CA GLY A 234 -17.84 3.40 -1.06
C GLY A 234 -17.06 4.19 0.01
N ALA A 235 -15.98 4.89 -0.36
CA ALA A 235 -15.15 5.61 0.60
C ALA A 235 -15.86 6.84 1.18
N SER A 236 -15.83 6.98 2.50
CA SER A 236 -16.27 8.21 3.19
C SER A 236 -15.11 9.17 3.45
N GLU A 237 -13.88 8.66 3.51
CA GLU A 237 -12.66 9.46 3.65
C GLU A 237 -11.63 9.02 2.62
N VAL A 238 -11.04 9.98 1.92
CA VAL A 238 -9.95 9.76 0.95
C VAL A 238 -8.78 10.65 1.35
N VAL A 239 -7.61 10.02 1.50
CA VAL A 239 -6.36 10.69 1.86
C VAL A 239 -5.32 10.38 0.79
N VAL A 240 -4.59 11.40 0.36
CA VAL A 240 -3.51 11.28 -0.61
C VAL A 240 -2.16 11.64 0.02
N ALA A 241 -1.08 10.97 -0.36
CA ALA A 241 0.27 11.29 0.11
C ALA A 241 1.27 11.23 -1.04
N ALA A 242 2.01 12.32 -1.25
CA ALA A 242 3.18 12.34 -2.12
C ALA A 242 4.39 11.75 -1.39
N ARG A 243 5.41 11.36 -2.16
CA ARG A 243 6.63 10.79 -1.61
C ARG A 243 7.32 11.77 -0.65
N GLY A 244 7.50 11.37 0.60
CA GLY A 244 8.16 12.18 1.63
C GLY A 244 7.30 13.33 2.17
N GLU A 245 6.03 13.43 1.75
CA GLU A 245 5.11 14.47 2.21
C GLU A 245 4.09 13.94 3.20
N LEU A 246 3.50 14.87 3.96
CA LEU A 246 2.40 14.54 4.84
C LEU A 246 1.14 14.19 4.02
N PRO A 247 0.37 13.18 4.43
CA PRO A 247 -0.92 12.88 3.82
C PRO A 247 -1.88 14.06 3.97
N ARG A 248 -2.71 14.27 2.95
CA ARG A 248 -3.69 15.35 2.85
C ARG A 248 -5.08 14.76 2.60
N ALA A 249 -6.10 15.38 3.17
CA ALA A 249 -7.47 15.05 2.82
C ALA A 249 -7.76 15.48 1.38
N SER A 250 -8.63 14.73 0.71
CA SER A 250 -9.06 15.00 -0.65
C SER A 250 -10.55 14.71 -0.80
N GLU A 251 -11.18 15.36 -1.77
CA GLU A 251 -12.59 15.15 -2.11
C GLU A 251 -12.69 14.47 -3.47
N VAL A 252 -13.57 13.48 -3.60
CA VAL A 252 -13.89 12.86 -4.89
C VAL A 252 -14.80 13.82 -5.66
N VAL A 253 -14.35 14.33 -6.80
CA VAL A 253 -15.08 15.31 -7.64
C VAL A 253 -15.53 14.74 -8.98
N TYR A 254 -15.11 13.51 -9.29
CA TYR A 254 -15.61 12.70 -10.39
C TYR A 254 -15.56 11.23 -9.99
N PHE A 255 -16.60 10.47 -10.34
CA PHE A 255 -16.67 9.05 -10.08
C PHE A 255 -17.46 8.37 -11.18
N ASP A 256 -16.80 7.51 -11.95
CA ASP A 256 -17.38 6.69 -13.01
C ASP A 256 -16.97 5.23 -12.81
N PRO A 257 -17.85 4.40 -12.22
CA PRO A 257 -17.55 3.00 -11.98
C PRO A 257 -17.57 2.15 -13.26
N GLU A 258 -18.21 2.59 -14.34
CA GLU A 258 -18.25 1.82 -15.60
C GLU A 258 -16.93 1.97 -16.38
N ALA A 259 -16.40 3.20 -16.42
CA ALA A 259 -15.08 3.49 -16.99
C ALA A 259 -13.92 3.14 -16.04
N ASP A 260 -14.21 2.89 -14.76
CA ASP A 260 -13.25 2.73 -13.67
C ASP A 260 -12.31 3.94 -13.51
N ILE A 261 -12.88 5.16 -13.57
CA ILE A 261 -12.14 6.43 -13.44
C ILE A 261 -12.72 7.26 -12.30
N ALA A 262 -11.84 7.82 -11.47
CA ALA A 262 -12.19 8.83 -10.48
C ALA A 262 -11.21 10.01 -10.53
N VAL A 263 -11.69 11.18 -10.12
CA VAL A 263 -10.88 12.41 -9.99
C VAL A 263 -11.03 12.95 -8.58
N LEU A 264 -9.91 13.30 -7.98
CA LEU A 264 -9.81 13.87 -6.65
C LEU A 264 -9.40 15.34 -6.72
N ALA A 265 -10.07 16.19 -5.95
CA ALA A 265 -9.60 17.53 -5.63
C ALA A 265 -8.75 17.45 -4.34
N VAL A 266 -7.53 17.96 -4.43
CA VAL A 266 -6.54 17.96 -3.35
C VAL A 266 -6.08 19.40 -3.12
N PRO A 267 -6.71 20.13 -2.18
CA PRO A 267 -6.31 21.49 -1.85
C PRO A 267 -4.83 21.57 -1.43
N ASP A 268 -4.15 22.65 -1.84
CA ASP A 268 -2.76 22.97 -1.47
C ASP A 268 -1.72 21.88 -1.82
N LEU A 269 -2.02 21.04 -2.82
CA LEU A 269 -1.07 20.05 -3.33
C LEU A 269 0.05 20.74 -4.13
N GLN A 270 1.30 20.60 -3.68
CA GLN A 270 2.48 21.16 -4.33
C GLN A 270 3.16 20.15 -5.24
N ALA A 271 2.46 19.71 -6.29
CA ALA A 271 3.02 18.79 -7.28
C ALA A 271 2.57 19.20 -8.69
N ALA A 272 3.49 19.08 -9.66
CA ALA A 272 3.21 19.47 -11.04
C ALA A 272 2.33 18.43 -11.74
N ALA A 273 1.50 18.87 -12.69
CA ALA A 273 0.78 17.93 -13.56
C ALA A 273 1.77 17.17 -14.45
N LEU A 274 1.52 15.87 -14.64
CA LEU A 274 2.28 15.07 -15.59
C LEU A 274 1.90 15.45 -17.03
N PRO A 275 2.86 15.46 -17.97
CA PRO A 275 2.53 15.56 -19.38
C PRO A 275 1.79 14.31 -19.85
N PHE A 276 0.98 14.44 -20.89
CA PHE A 276 0.24 13.33 -21.51
C PHE A 276 0.82 13.01 -22.89
N ASP A 277 0.79 11.74 -23.27
CA ASP A 277 1.14 11.24 -24.60
C ASP A 277 0.02 10.35 -25.13
N ALA A 278 0.17 9.81 -26.35
CA ALA A 278 -0.76 8.84 -26.92
C ALA A 278 -0.65 7.46 -26.25
N THR A 279 -1.67 6.63 -26.42
CA THR A 279 -1.62 5.20 -26.06
C THR A 279 -0.43 4.52 -26.76
N PRO A 280 0.39 3.73 -26.03
CA PRO A 280 1.63 3.19 -26.58
C PRO A 280 1.36 2.06 -27.59
N ALA A 281 2.24 1.92 -28.59
CA ALA A 281 2.10 0.86 -29.59
C ALA A 281 2.57 -0.51 -29.05
N VAL A 282 2.10 -1.58 -29.69
CA VAL A 282 2.50 -2.96 -29.36
C VAL A 282 4.01 -3.15 -29.55
N GLY A 283 4.67 -3.74 -28.56
CA GLY A 283 6.11 -3.95 -28.52
C GLY A 283 6.91 -2.81 -27.89
N GLU A 284 6.29 -1.68 -27.55
CA GLU A 284 6.97 -0.61 -26.82
C GLU A 284 7.27 -1.00 -25.37
N THR A 285 8.40 -0.52 -24.87
CA THR A 285 8.73 -0.55 -23.44
C THR A 285 8.16 0.69 -22.78
N VAL A 286 7.35 0.47 -21.76
CA VAL A 286 6.69 1.51 -20.96
C VAL A 286 7.01 1.28 -19.49
N PHE A 287 6.65 2.25 -18.64
CA PHE A 287 6.91 2.19 -17.21
C PHE A 287 5.61 2.41 -16.45
N PHE A 288 5.52 1.91 -15.23
CA PHE A 288 4.41 2.25 -14.36
C PHE A 288 4.94 2.52 -12.96
N GLN A 289 4.27 3.46 -12.29
CA GLN A 289 4.67 3.96 -10.99
C GLN A 289 3.50 3.89 -10.02
N GLY A 290 3.78 3.53 -8.77
CA GLY A 290 2.72 3.40 -7.78
C GLY A 290 3.22 2.91 -6.43
N TYR A 291 2.25 2.53 -5.59
CA TYR A 291 2.45 2.15 -4.20
C TYR A 291 1.88 0.74 -3.97
N PRO A 292 2.60 -0.31 -4.41
CA PRO A 292 2.11 -1.67 -4.29
C PRO A 292 1.85 -2.02 -2.82
N TYR A 293 0.67 -2.58 -2.55
CA TYR A 293 0.13 -2.93 -1.24
C TYR A 293 0.05 -1.74 -0.26
N GLY A 294 -0.01 -0.52 -0.78
CA GLY A 294 0.08 0.71 0.02
C GLY A 294 1.46 0.97 0.62
N GLY A 295 2.48 0.22 0.16
CA GLY A 295 3.86 0.25 0.63
C GLY A 295 4.66 1.45 0.14
N PRO A 296 6.00 1.32 0.05
CA PRO A 296 6.84 2.38 -0.52
C PRO A 296 6.56 2.55 -2.03
N PHE A 297 6.94 3.73 -2.55
CA PHE A 297 6.91 4.00 -3.99
C PHE A 297 7.77 3.00 -4.76
N VAL A 298 7.27 2.53 -5.90
CA VAL A 298 7.95 1.63 -6.82
C VAL A 298 7.76 2.11 -8.26
N SER A 299 8.84 2.08 -9.04
CA SER A 299 8.85 2.28 -10.50
C SER A 299 9.27 0.97 -11.17
N ARG A 300 8.51 0.48 -12.15
CA ARG A 300 8.78 -0.78 -12.87
C ARG A 300 8.59 -0.60 -14.38
N SER A 301 9.34 -1.37 -15.15
CA SER A 301 9.19 -1.51 -16.59
C SER A 301 8.08 -2.52 -16.96
N ALA A 302 7.54 -2.36 -18.16
CA ALA A 302 6.54 -3.21 -18.78
C ALA A 302 6.71 -3.19 -20.31
N ALA A 303 6.22 -4.23 -20.99
CA ALA A 303 6.15 -4.24 -22.45
C ALA A 303 4.70 -4.33 -22.91
N VAL A 304 4.34 -3.58 -23.95
CA VAL A 304 2.98 -3.59 -24.51
C VAL A 304 2.75 -4.85 -25.34
N LEU A 305 1.81 -5.69 -24.91
CA LEU A 305 1.42 -6.93 -25.58
C LEU A 305 0.26 -6.75 -26.55
N ALA A 306 -0.65 -5.83 -26.24
CA ALA A 306 -1.77 -5.44 -27.08
C ALA A 306 -2.29 -4.07 -26.64
N ALA A 307 -2.89 -3.31 -27.56
CA ALA A 307 -3.55 -2.05 -27.26
C ALA A 307 -4.81 -1.91 -28.14
N GLY A 308 -5.87 -1.30 -27.59
CA GLY A 308 -7.12 -1.02 -28.28
C GLY A 308 -8.36 -1.59 -27.56
N PRO A 309 -9.52 -1.67 -28.25
CA PRO A 309 -10.75 -2.17 -27.65
C PRO A 309 -10.60 -3.63 -27.20
N MET A 310 -10.78 -3.88 -25.91
CA MET A 310 -10.76 -5.23 -25.32
C MET A 310 -12.03 -5.44 -24.51
N THR A 311 -12.65 -6.60 -24.70
CA THR A 311 -13.74 -7.06 -23.85
C THR A 311 -13.14 -7.75 -22.64
N ALA A 312 -13.17 -7.09 -21.49
CA ALA A 312 -12.79 -7.67 -20.22
C ALA A 312 -14.04 -8.22 -19.52
N VAL A 313 -13.94 -9.42 -18.95
CA VAL A 313 -14.93 -9.93 -18.01
C VAL A 313 -14.37 -9.68 -16.62
N GLU A 314 -14.95 -8.71 -15.92
CA GLU A 314 -14.61 -8.44 -14.53
C GLU A 314 -15.09 -9.59 -13.65
N VAL A 315 -14.17 -10.26 -12.96
CA VAL A 315 -14.47 -11.45 -12.14
C VAL A 315 -15.40 -11.12 -10.97
N ALA A 316 -15.43 -9.86 -10.53
CA ALA A 316 -16.19 -9.36 -9.37
C ALA A 316 -17.70 -9.13 -9.64
N GLY A 317 -18.26 -9.64 -10.74
CA GLY A 317 -19.72 -9.65 -10.97
C GLY A 317 -20.23 -8.68 -12.04
N GLY A 318 -19.33 -8.04 -12.79
CA GLY A 318 -19.66 -7.26 -13.97
C GLY A 318 -19.96 -8.14 -15.20
N GLY A 319 -20.84 -7.67 -16.08
CA GLY A 319 -20.95 -8.22 -17.44
C GLY A 319 -19.69 -7.90 -18.26
N PRO A 320 -19.53 -8.50 -19.47
CA PRO A 320 -18.44 -8.13 -20.35
C PRO A 320 -18.50 -6.63 -20.69
N VAL A 321 -17.45 -5.89 -20.35
CA VAL A 321 -17.29 -4.46 -20.72
C VAL A 321 -16.21 -4.36 -21.78
N THR A 322 -16.52 -3.69 -22.89
CA THR A 322 -15.53 -3.38 -23.93
C THR A 322 -15.03 -1.96 -23.69
N ARG A 323 -13.73 -1.83 -23.42
CA ARG A 323 -13.05 -0.54 -23.22
C ARG A 323 -11.69 -0.54 -23.93
N SER A 324 -11.17 0.64 -24.26
CA SER A 324 -9.81 0.77 -24.79
C SER A 324 -8.81 0.46 -23.68
N ALA A 325 -8.10 -0.66 -23.82
CA ALA A 325 -7.16 -1.15 -22.82
C ALA A 325 -5.79 -1.42 -23.44
N VAL A 326 -4.77 -1.39 -22.59
CA VAL A 326 -3.40 -1.77 -22.90
C VAL A 326 -3.07 -3.00 -22.06
N ARG A 327 -2.76 -4.12 -22.73
CA ARG A 327 -2.29 -5.34 -22.07
C ARG A 327 -0.77 -5.31 -22.01
N LEU A 328 -0.22 -5.61 -20.85
CA LEU A 328 1.19 -5.45 -20.53
C LEU A 328 1.82 -6.77 -20.07
N ALA A 329 3.06 -7.02 -20.48
CA ALA A 329 3.95 -7.92 -19.76
C ALA A 329 4.51 -7.14 -18.57
N ALA A 330 3.85 -7.26 -17.42
CA ALA A 330 4.12 -6.48 -16.23
C ALA A 330 3.73 -7.27 -14.98
N GLN A 331 4.50 -7.10 -13.91
CA GLN A 331 4.12 -7.57 -12.57
C GLN A 331 3.32 -6.47 -11.87
N VAL A 332 2.03 -6.39 -12.19
CA VAL A 332 1.07 -5.51 -11.52
C VAL A 332 0.61 -6.15 -10.22
N GLU A 333 0.67 -5.41 -9.13
CA GLU A 333 0.29 -5.84 -7.79
C GLU A 333 -0.82 -4.93 -7.26
N PRO A 334 -1.62 -5.40 -6.28
CA PRO A 334 -2.51 -4.55 -5.49
C PRO A 334 -1.87 -3.23 -5.12
N GLY A 335 -2.62 -2.12 -5.14
CA GLY A 335 -2.11 -0.79 -4.84
C GLY A 335 -1.46 -0.05 -6.03
N ASN A 336 -1.10 -0.75 -7.11
CA ASN A 336 -0.70 -0.07 -8.36
C ASN A 336 -1.88 0.55 -9.12
N SER A 337 -3.11 0.08 -8.88
CA SER A 337 -4.33 0.61 -9.49
C SER A 337 -4.41 2.13 -9.33
N GLY A 338 -4.71 2.82 -10.42
CA GLY A 338 -4.79 4.27 -10.52
C GLY A 338 -3.43 4.94 -10.78
N GLY A 339 -2.32 4.19 -10.71
CA GLY A 339 -0.99 4.69 -11.05
C GLY A 339 -0.82 4.92 -12.55
N PRO A 340 0.04 5.86 -12.97
CA PRO A 340 0.22 6.15 -14.38
C PRO A 340 1.02 5.05 -15.09
N LEU A 341 0.62 4.75 -16.33
CA LEU A 341 1.48 4.14 -17.33
C LEU A 341 2.23 5.28 -18.03
N LEU A 342 3.54 5.19 -18.12
CA LEU A 342 4.45 6.25 -18.54
C LEU A 342 5.30 5.83 -19.74
N THR A 343 5.57 6.78 -20.63
CA THR A 343 6.66 6.70 -21.62
C THR A 343 8.02 6.81 -20.92
N ALA A 344 9.12 6.57 -21.66
CA ALA A 344 10.47 6.74 -21.14
C ALA A 344 10.78 8.21 -20.75
N GLU A 345 10.06 9.15 -21.36
CA GLU A 345 10.12 10.59 -21.11
C GLU A 345 9.27 11.02 -19.91
N GLY A 346 8.59 10.09 -19.24
CA GLY A 346 7.76 10.38 -18.06
C GLY A 346 6.40 11.00 -18.39
N ALA A 347 5.92 10.88 -19.63
CA ALA A 347 4.59 11.30 -20.02
C ALA A 347 3.58 10.16 -19.84
N VAL A 348 2.38 10.49 -19.37
CA VAL A 348 1.29 9.54 -19.12
C VAL A 348 0.72 9.05 -20.45
N SER A 349 0.74 7.74 -20.66
CA SER A 349 0.21 7.03 -21.83
C SER A 349 -0.88 6.02 -21.47
N GLY A 350 -1.34 6.03 -20.21
CA GLY A 350 -2.45 5.23 -19.71
C GLY A 350 -2.52 5.21 -18.17
N MET A 351 -3.40 4.40 -17.61
CA MET A 351 -3.55 4.24 -16.15
C MET A 351 -3.75 2.76 -15.78
N ILE A 352 -2.90 2.22 -14.89
CA ILE A 352 -3.00 0.82 -14.43
C ILE A 352 -4.33 0.60 -13.73
N PHE A 353 -5.07 -0.46 -14.07
CA PHE A 353 -6.37 -0.76 -13.42
C PHE A 353 -6.56 -2.21 -12.95
N ALA A 354 -5.92 -3.18 -13.61
CA ALA A 354 -6.15 -4.59 -13.31
C ALA A 354 -4.93 -5.48 -13.57
N ARG A 355 -5.03 -6.72 -13.11
CA ARG A 355 -4.10 -7.81 -13.44
C ARG A 355 -4.86 -9.05 -13.93
N SER A 356 -4.15 -9.93 -14.62
CA SER A 356 -4.70 -11.24 -14.98
C SER A 356 -4.97 -12.09 -13.73
N ASP A 357 -6.05 -12.84 -13.75
CA ASP A 357 -6.38 -13.85 -12.74
C ASP A 357 -5.56 -15.15 -12.91
N THR A 358 -4.97 -15.37 -14.09
CA THR A 358 -4.30 -16.63 -14.46
C THR A 358 -2.78 -16.49 -14.65
N ASP A 359 -2.26 -15.35 -15.12
CA ASP A 359 -0.81 -15.11 -15.25
C ASP A 359 -0.37 -13.84 -14.50
N PRO A 360 0.38 -13.95 -13.38
CA PRO A 360 0.80 -12.79 -12.59
C PRO A 360 1.79 -11.85 -13.32
N ARG A 361 2.23 -12.20 -14.53
CA ARG A 361 3.08 -11.37 -15.40
C ARG A 361 2.28 -10.58 -16.42
N VAL A 362 0.95 -10.64 -16.37
CA VAL A 362 0.05 -9.88 -17.24
C VAL A 362 -0.70 -8.83 -16.44
N GLY A 363 -0.52 -7.57 -16.84
CA GLY A 363 -1.21 -6.41 -16.29
C GLY A 363 -2.03 -5.67 -17.33
N PHE A 364 -2.96 -4.83 -16.88
CA PHE A 364 -3.80 -4.04 -17.75
C PHE A 364 -3.84 -2.57 -17.34
N ALA A 365 -3.83 -1.69 -18.33
CA ALA A 365 -4.02 -0.25 -18.18
C ALA A 365 -5.19 0.23 -19.04
N LEU A 366 -5.89 1.27 -18.60
CA LEU A 366 -6.81 2.03 -19.43
C LEU A 366 -5.98 2.84 -20.43
N GLY A 367 -6.35 2.81 -21.71
CA GLY A 367 -5.72 3.60 -22.75
C GLY A 367 -6.13 5.07 -22.71
N MET A 368 -5.40 5.93 -23.41
CA MET A 368 -5.66 7.38 -23.41
C MET A 368 -7.00 7.75 -24.03
N ASP A 369 -7.59 6.90 -24.88
CA ASP A 369 -8.93 7.10 -25.42
C ASP A 369 -10.01 7.13 -24.32
N GLU A 370 -9.83 6.35 -23.25
CA GLU A 370 -10.73 6.35 -22.08
C GLU A 370 -10.46 7.56 -21.17
N LEU A 371 -9.18 7.95 -21.03
CA LEU A 371 -8.79 9.00 -20.09
C LEU A 371 -9.02 10.41 -20.64
N ALA A 372 -8.80 10.63 -21.94
CA ALA A 372 -8.79 11.96 -22.56
C ALA A 372 -10.09 12.77 -22.36
N PRO A 373 -11.30 12.18 -22.48
CA PRO A 373 -12.54 12.90 -22.20
C PRO A 373 -12.61 13.45 -20.77
N VAL A 374 -12.16 12.65 -19.79
CA VAL A 374 -12.16 13.05 -18.37
C VAL A 374 -11.04 14.06 -18.08
N LEU A 375 -9.85 13.86 -18.65
CA LEU A 375 -8.71 14.78 -18.51
C LEU A 375 -9.05 16.20 -19.01
N ALA A 376 -9.81 16.32 -20.10
CA ALA A 376 -10.20 17.61 -20.66
C ALA A 376 -11.10 18.43 -19.72
N GLN A 377 -11.93 17.77 -18.89
CA GLN A 377 -12.83 18.42 -17.95
C GLN A 377 -12.28 18.52 -16.52
N ALA A 378 -11.31 17.65 -16.16
CA ALA A 378 -10.78 17.52 -14.80
C ALA A 378 -10.41 18.85 -14.10
N PRO A 379 -9.79 19.85 -14.76
CA PRO A 379 -9.44 21.11 -14.10
C PRO A 379 -10.64 21.90 -13.55
N GLY A 380 -11.83 21.71 -14.14
CA GLY A 380 -13.08 22.36 -13.77
C GLY A 380 -13.91 21.60 -12.74
N LEU A 381 -13.58 20.36 -12.43
CA LEU A 381 -14.32 19.53 -11.47
C LEU A 381 -13.93 19.92 -10.04
N ARG A 382 -14.89 20.46 -9.28
CA ARG A 382 -14.65 20.96 -7.92
C ARG A 382 -15.72 20.54 -6.91
N GLU A 383 -16.89 20.12 -7.38
CA GLU A 383 -17.99 19.72 -6.50
C GLU A 383 -17.84 18.27 -6.09
N PRO A 384 -17.90 17.95 -4.78
CA PRO A 384 -17.86 16.57 -4.31
C PRO A 384 -19.01 15.72 -4.86
N VAL A 385 -18.70 14.49 -5.26
CA VAL A 385 -19.66 13.51 -5.75
C VAL A 385 -19.66 12.27 -4.85
N SER A 386 -20.76 11.52 -4.90
CA SER A 386 -20.87 10.23 -4.19
C SER A 386 -20.01 9.16 -4.85
N THR A 387 -19.37 8.31 -4.04
CA THR A 387 -18.58 7.15 -4.46
C THR A 387 -19.41 5.85 -4.52
N GLY A 388 -20.74 5.96 -4.50
CA GLY A 388 -21.65 4.83 -4.54
C GLY A 388 -21.73 4.03 -3.24
N PRO A 389 -22.53 2.94 -3.22
CA PRO A 389 -22.61 2.02 -2.08
C PRO A 389 -21.34 1.18 -1.94
N CYS A 390 -21.24 0.42 -0.83
CA CYS A 390 -20.22 -0.62 -0.69
C CYS A 390 -20.30 -1.59 -1.87
N ALA A 391 -19.15 -1.87 -2.49
CA ALA A 391 -19.00 -2.85 -3.56
C ALA A 391 -19.10 -4.29 -3.03
#